data_AF-W9WFT8-F1
#
_entry.id   AF-W9WFT8-F1
#
_cell.length_a   1.000
_cell.length_b   1.000
_cell.length_c   1.000
_cell.angle_alpha   90.00
_cell.angle_beta   90.00
_cell.angle_gamma   90.00
#
_symmetry.space_group_name_H-M   'P 1'
#
loop_
_entity.id
_entity.type
_entity.pdbx_description
1 polymer ?
#
loop_
_entity_poly.entity_id
_entity_poly.type
_entity_poly.pdbx_seq_one_letter_code
_entity_poly.pdbx_strand_id
1 'polypeptide(L)'
;MSTDTGHVSGSFDASWALNNPEAQFDWGYRSKHGSVVLSKLITGAYYGTTISYSYYSGCSTGGLQGFRDIELYLGDFDGILAGAPAWRTTRLQPDNVQVALHNLPVDAPTHISSQGNFVPERLLCTHTSNKGACLTGPQLETLYYIYNDWRETNQTFVFPHFEMGSDAQYGFLLNTDPGNHTEPGIAWIRKCLYNDTWDWHEFTYQVILDADRINPEQANVGFNFTGFYKRGGKII
;
A
#
# COMPACT_ATOMS: atom_id res chain seq x y z
N MET A 1 22.27 -4.55 4.17
CA MET A 1 21.80 -4.39 5.56
C MET A 1 20.31 -4.09 5.56
N SER A 2 19.61 -4.30 6.67
CA SER A 2 18.18 -4.03 6.82
C SER A 2 17.93 -3.12 8.03
N THR A 3 16.69 -2.64 8.16
CA THR A 3 16.21 -1.88 9.30
C THR A 3 14.78 -2.34 9.62
N ASP A 4 14.38 -2.23 10.88
CA ASP A 4 13.00 -2.42 11.35
C ASP A 4 12.11 -1.19 11.07
N THR A 5 12.66 -0.19 10.38
CA THR A 5 11.97 1.05 9.99
C THR A 5 11.61 1.97 11.16
N GLY A 6 12.24 1.77 12.32
CA GLY A 6 12.11 2.64 13.49
C GLY A 6 11.09 2.18 14.52
N HIS A 7 10.56 0.97 14.40
CA HIS A 7 9.65 0.39 15.39
C HIS A 7 9.62 -1.14 15.33
N VAL A 8 9.03 -1.75 16.35
CA VAL A 8 8.71 -3.18 16.39
C VAL A 8 7.22 -3.33 16.68
N SER A 9 6.48 -3.90 15.75
CA SER A 9 5.05 -4.16 15.88
C SER A 9 4.64 -5.44 15.15
N GLY A 10 3.38 -5.85 15.31
CA GLY A 10 2.79 -6.90 14.50
C GLY A 10 2.58 -6.47 13.04
N SER A 11 2.38 -7.42 12.14
CA SER A 11 1.98 -7.08 10.77
C SER A 11 0.67 -6.29 10.77
N PHE A 12 0.63 -5.19 10.03
CA PHE A 12 -0.52 -4.27 9.94
C PHE A 12 -0.90 -3.57 11.25
N ASP A 13 -0.11 -3.73 12.32
CA ASP A 13 -0.25 -2.93 13.53
C ASP A 13 0.41 -1.57 13.31
N ALA A 14 -0.44 -0.55 13.14
CA ALA A 14 -0.05 0.84 12.96
C ALA A 14 0.03 1.63 14.29
N SER A 15 -0.07 0.97 15.45
CA SER A 15 -0.06 1.65 16.76
C SER A 15 1.22 2.44 17.04
N TRP A 16 2.35 2.06 16.43
CA TRP A 16 3.62 2.77 16.51
C TRP A 16 3.56 4.21 15.97
N ALA A 17 2.62 4.52 15.08
CA ALA A 17 2.44 5.84 14.47
C ALA A 17 1.61 6.80 15.35
N LEU A 18 0.90 6.26 16.35
CA LEU A 18 -0.03 7.01 17.19
C LEU A 18 0.71 8.06 18.01
N ASN A 19 0.31 9.33 17.89
CA ASN A 19 0.94 10.48 18.53
C ASN A 19 2.46 10.56 18.26
N ASN A 20 2.95 9.98 17.15
CA ASN A 20 4.38 9.78 16.93
C ASN A 20 4.79 10.10 15.48
N PRO A 21 4.87 11.38 15.10
CA PRO A 21 5.26 11.79 13.76
C PRO A 21 6.71 11.40 13.41
N GLU A 22 7.59 11.28 14.41
CA GLU A 22 8.98 10.88 14.19
C GLU A 22 9.09 9.44 13.68
N ALA A 23 8.33 8.51 14.28
CA ALA A 23 8.28 7.13 13.81
C ALA A 23 7.70 7.03 12.39
N GLN A 24 6.76 7.91 12.01
CA GLN A 24 6.26 7.99 10.65
C GLN A 24 7.34 8.42 9.64
N PHE A 25 8.18 9.39 9.98
CA PHE A 25 9.32 9.77 9.14
C PHE A 25 10.40 8.68 9.07
N ASP A 26 10.63 7.97 10.17
CA ASP A 26 11.52 6.81 10.19
C ASP A 26 11.02 5.70 9.27
N TRP A 27 9.72 5.40 9.29
CA TRP A 27 9.11 4.41 8.43
C TRP A 27 9.14 4.79 6.95
N GLY A 28 8.83 6.06 6.65
CA GLY A 28 8.73 6.54 5.27
C GLY A 28 10.07 6.63 4.55
N TYR A 29 11.12 7.14 5.20
CA TYR A 29 12.39 7.37 4.52
C TYR A 29 13.64 7.39 5.42
N ARG A 30 13.53 7.92 6.65
CA ARG A 30 14.73 8.28 7.44
C ARG A 30 15.49 7.06 7.96
N SER A 31 14.79 6.03 8.39
CA SER A 31 15.43 4.80 8.89
C SER A 31 16.16 4.05 7.79
N LYS A 32 15.63 4.08 6.55
CA LYS A 32 16.31 3.48 5.40
C LYS A 32 17.64 4.16 5.13
N HIS A 33 17.62 5.49 4.97
CA HIS A 33 18.82 6.28 4.74
C HIS A 33 19.87 6.07 5.84
N GLY A 34 19.47 6.17 7.11
CA GLY A 34 20.36 5.97 8.25
C GLY A 34 21.05 4.59 8.21
N SER A 35 20.31 3.55 7.83
CA SER A 35 20.88 2.21 7.66
C SER A 35 21.91 2.16 6.52
N VAL A 36 21.69 2.86 5.41
CA VAL A 36 22.64 2.90 4.28
C VAL A 36 23.93 3.60 4.66
N VAL A 37 23.82 4.78 5.28
CA VAL A 37 24.98 5.57 5.74
C VAL A 37 25.84 4.73 6.69
N LEU A 38 25.23 4.10 7.70
CA LEU A 38 25.96 3.27 8.65
C LEU A 38 26.56 2.02 7.99
N SER A 39 25.82 1.38 7.06
CA SER A 39 26.31 0.22 6.32
C SER A 39 27.61 0.51 5.57
N LYS A 40 27.68 1.67 4.89
CA LYS A 40 28.86 2.08 4.12
C LYS A 40 30.07 2.28 5.03
N LEU A 41 29.87 2.87 6.20
CA LEU A 41 30.93 3.05 7.21
C LEU A 41 31.44 1.70 7.75
N ILE A 42 30.54 0.82 8.17
CA ILE A 42 30.89 -0.50 8.72
C ILE A 42 31.60 -1.34 7.65
N THR A 43 31.05 -1.39 6.43
CA THR A 43 31.64 -2.14 5.31
C THR A 43 33.03 -1.59 4.99
N GLY A 44 33.18 -0.26 4.93
CA GLY A 44 34.48 0.37 4.68
C GLY A 44 35.52 0.05 5.74
N ALA A 45 35.15 0.12 7.02
CA ALA A 45 36.04 -0.20 8.13
C ALA A 45 36.42 -1.68 8.15
N TYR A 46 35.48 -2.58 7.86
CA TYR A 46 35.70 -4.02 7.91
C TYR A 46 36.59 -4.51 6.76
N TYR A 47 36.36 -4.02 5.54
CA TYR A 47 37.11 -4.46 4.35
C TYR A 47 38.34 -3.59 4.04
N GLY A 48 38.53 -2.47 4.74
CA GLY A 48 39.66 -1.55 4.52
C GLY A 48 39.58 -0.80 3.19
N THR A 49 38.43 -0.79 2.52
CA THR A 49 38.20 -0.12 1.24
C THR A 49 36.76 0.33 1.10
N THR A 50 36.51 1.39 0.33
CA THR A 50 35.16 1.87 0.01
C THR A 50 34.52 0.98 -1.06
N ILE A 51 33.23 0.69 -0.91
CA ILE A 51 32.45 -0.02 -1.93
C ILE A 51 32.49 0.71 -3.28
N SER A 52 32.50 -0.04 -4.38
CA SER A 52 32.43 0.54 -5.73
C SER A 52 31.00 0.91 -6.15
N TYR A 53 30.01 0.15 -5.67
CA TYR A 53 28.59 0.34 -5.97
C TYR A 53 27.72 -0.01 -4.77
N SER A 54 26.57 0.64 -4.66
CA SER A 54 25.53 0.41 -3.65
C SER A 54 24.20 0.05 -4.34
N TYR A 55 23.52 -0.99 -3.88
CA TYR A 55 22.28 -1.47 -4.49
C TYR A 55 21.15 -1.60 -3.48
N TYR A 56 19.93 -1.28 -3.93
CA TYR A 56 18.69 -1.50 -3.18
C TYR A 56 17.81 -2.53 -3.89
N SER A 57 17.14 -3.36 -3.09
CA SER A 57 16.05 -4.22 -3.57
C SER A 57 14.93 -4.19 -2.53
N GLY A 58 13.74 -3.83 -2.96
CA GLY A 58 12.56 -3.74 -2.10
C GLY A 58 11.28 -3.96 -2.88
N CYS A 59 10.26 -4.50 -2.20
CA CYS A 59 8.94 -4.75 -2.78
C CYS A 59 7.85 -4.12 -1.90
N SER A 60 6.69 -3.76 -2.45
CA SER A 60 5.57 -3.17 -1.70
C SER A 60 5.98 -1.85 -1.01
N THR A 61 5.88 -1.75 0.31
CA THR A 61 6.45 -0.66 1.11
C THR A 61 7.93 -0.42 0.81
N GLY A 62 8.70 -1.49 0.58
CA GLY A 62 10.10 -1.36 0.17
C GLY A 62 10.26 -0.66 -1.17
N GLY A 63 9.38 -0.91 -2.14
CA GLY A 63 9.41 -0.19 -3.41
C GLY A 63 9.19 1.33 -3.24
N LEU A 64 8.23 1.70 -2.37
CA LEU A 64 8.05 3.10 -1.94
C LEU A 64 9.33 3.65 -1.30
N GLN A 65 9.93 2.92 -0.35
CA GLN A 65 11.13 3.38 0.36
C GLN A 65 12.31 3.55 -0.59
N GLY A 66 12.49 2.66 -1.56
CA GLY A 66 13.51 2.78 -2.59
C GLY A 66 13.34 4.03 -3.43
N PHE A 67 12.11 4.36 -3.82
CA PHE A 67 11.80 5.59 -4.57
C PHE A 67 11.97 6.85 -3.72
N ARG A 68 11.49 6.87 -2.47
CA ARG A 68 11.69 8.01 -1.57
C ARG A 68 13.17 8.25 -1.28
N ASP A 69 13.95 7.18 -1.12
CA ASP A 69 15.39 7.26 -0.87
C ASP A 69 16.11 7.94 -2.05
N ILE A 70 15.86 7.53 -3.29
CA ILE A 70 16.52 8.16 -4.45
C ILE A 70 16.01 9.57 -4.76
N GLU A 71 14.89 10.01 -4.21
CA GLU A 71 14.44 11.42 -4.29
C GLU A 71 15.16 12.31 -3.29
N LEU A 72 15.37 11.79 -2.07
CA LEU A 72 15.88 12.55 -0.94
C LEU A 72 17.40 12.44 -0.80
N TYR A 73 17.97 11.28 -1.12
CA TYR A 73 19.34 10.89 -0.81
C TYR A 73 20.02 10.32 -2.04
N LEU A 74 20.31 11.19 -3.00
CA LEU A 74 20.84 10.81 -4.31
C LEU A 74 22.06 9.88 -4.23
N GLY A 75 22.90 9.99 -3.21
CA GLY A 75 24.15 9.23 -3.04
C GLY A 75 24.00 7.83 -2.43
N ASP A 76 22.80 7.42 -2.02
CA ASP A 76 22.61 6.19 -1.24
C ASP A 76 22.77 4.92 -2.06
N PHE A 77 22.21 4.90 -3.27
CA PHE A 77 22.27 3.75 -4.17
C PHE A 77 22.71 4.16 -5.58
N ASP A 78 23.37 3.27 -6.29
CA ASP A 78 23.70 3.42 -7.71
C ASP A 78 22.71 2.64 -8.60
N GLY A 79 22.05 1.62 -8.04
CA GLY A 79 20.94 0.91 -8.67
C GLY A 79 19.88 0.51 -7.66
N ILE A 80 18.61 0.65 -8.03
CA ILE A 80 17.48 0.16 -7.22
C ILE A 80 16.62 -0.81 -8.03
N LEU A 81 16.14 -1.86 -7.37
CA LEU A 81 15.07 -2.74 -7.84
C LEU A 81 13.85 -2.48 -6.96
N ALA A 82 12.80 -1.88 -7.52
CA ALA A 82 11.59 -1.47 -6.83
C ALA A 82 10.38 -2.26 -7.34
N GLY A 83 10.07 -3.38 -6.68
CA GLY A 83 8.91 -4.22 -7.00
C GLY A 83 7.62 -3.72 -6.35
N ALA A 84 6.50 -3.84 -7.08
CA ALA A 84 5.14 -3.48 -6.61
C ALA A 84 5.08 -2.26 -5.66
N PRO A 85 5.74 -1.14 -5.99
CA PRO A 85 5.94 -0.03 -5.05
C PRO A 85 4.61 0.61 -4.62
N ALA A 86 4.42 0.75 -3.31
CA ALA A 86 3.28 1.44 -2.71
C ALA A 86 3.36 2.98 -2.84
N TRP A 87 3.78 3.51 -4.00
CA TRP A 87 4.27 4.89 -4.20
C TRP A 87 3.24 6.02 -3.98
N ARG A 88 1.96 5.68 -3.78
CA ARG A 88 0.84 6.63 -3.62
C ARG A 88 -0.05 6.17 -2.47
N THR A 89 0.56 5.92 -1.32
CA THR A 89 -0.09 5.41 -0.10
C THR A 89 -1.31 6.23 0.30
N THR A 90 -1.27 7.56 0.10
CA THR A 90 -2.40 8.45 0.43
C THR A 90 -3.68 8.14 -0.33
N ARG A 91 -3.59 7.38 -1.43
CA ARG A 91 -4.75 6.92 -2.20
C ARG A 91 -4.91 5.41 -2.21
N LEU A 92 -3.81 4.66 -2.14
CA LEU A 92 -3.82 3.20 -2.01
C LEU A 92 -4.56 2.75 -0.73
N GLN A 93 -4.27 3.38 0.42
CA GLN A 93 -4.90 2.97 1.68
C GLN A 93 -6.40 3.28 1.72
N PRO A 94 -6.87 4.48 1.30
CA PRO A 94 -8.30 4.71 1.11
C PRO A 94 -8.95 3.76 0.09
N ASP A 95 -8.27 3.39 -0.99
CA ASP A 95 -8.82 2.47 -1.99
C ASP A 95 -9.04 1.07 -1.42
N ASN A 96 -8.09 0.56 -0.61
CA ASN A 96 -8.27 -0.69 0.13
C ASN A 96 -9.53 -0.63 1.02
N VAL A 97 -9.76 0.49 1.72
CA VAL A 97 -10.98 0.68 2.52
C VAL A 97 -12.23 0.71 1.64
N GLN A 98 -12.20 1.43 0.52
CA GLN A 98 -13.34 1.52 -0.40
C GLN A 98 -13.75 0.14 -0.93
N VAL A 99 -12.77 -0.68 -1.35
CA VAL A 99 -12.98 -2.06 -1.82
C VAL A 99 -13.56 -2.93 -0.70
N ALA A 100 -13.00 -2.83 0.50
CA ALA A 100 -13.50 -3.51 1.69
C ALA A 100 -14.97 -3.15 1.98
N LEU A 101 -15.32 -1.86 1.96
CA LEU A 101 -16.69 -1.39 2.21
C LEU A 101 -17.69 -1.88 1.17
N HIS A 102 -17.30 -2.00 -0.10
CA HIS A 102 -18.16 -2.56 -1.15
C HIS A 102 -18.45 -4.05 -0.97
N ASN A 103 -17.60 -4.78 -0.25
CA ASN A 103 -17.79 -6.19 0.05
C ASN A 103 -18.55 -6.46 1.36
N LEU A 104 -18.95 -5.41 2.08
CA LEU A 104 -19.72 -5.47 3.32
C LEU A 104 -21.21 -5.16 3.11
N PRO A 105 -22.10 -5.63 4.01
CA PRO A 105 -21.82 -6.53 5.14
C PRO A 105 -21.65 -7.99 4.70
N VAL A 106 -21.05 -8.83 5.55
CA VAL A 106 -20.70 -10.24 5.23
C VAL A 106 -21.91 -11.14 4.95
N ASP A 107 -23.11 -10.73 5.38
CA ASP A 107 -24.38 -11.42 5.14
C ASP A 107 -25.14 -10.88 3.92
N ALA A 108 -24.62 -9.85 3.24
CA ALA A 108 -25.25 -9.29 2.06
C ALA A 108 -25.10 -10.22 0.84
N PRO A 109 -26.10 -10.21 -0.09
CA PRO A 109 -26.00 -10.93 -1.35
C PRO A 109 -24.83 -10.49 -2.24
N THR A 110 -24.28 -9.29 -2.04
CA THR A 110 -23.14 -8.71 -2.75
C THR A 110 -21.79 -9.24 -2.25
N HIS A 111 -21.74 -9.90 -1.09
CA HIS A 111 -20.51 -10.36 -0.47
C HIS A 111 -19.84 -11.47 -1.27
N ILE A 112 -18.54 -11.31 -1.53
CA ILE A 112 -17.65 -12.28 -2.18
C ILE A 112 -16.75 -12.89 -1.12
N SER A 113 -16.81 -14.21 -0.98
CA SER A 113 -15.89 -14.95 -0.13
C SER A 113 -14.51 -15.07 -0.79
N SER A 114 -13.45 -15.01 0.00
CA SER A 114 -12.05 -15.04 -0.46
C SER A 114 -11.58 -16.39 -1.05
N GLN A 115 -12.49 -17.33 -1.31
CA GLN A 115 -12.16 -18.69 -1.78
C GLN A 115 -12.61 -18.91 -3.23
N GLY A 116 -11.71 -18.73 -4.21
CA GLY A 116 -11.82 -19.40 -5.51
C GLY A 116 -11.50 -18.57 -6.76
N ASN A 117 -10.86 -19.23 -7.74
CA ASN A 117 -10.41 -18.69 -9.03
C ASN A 117 -11.51 -17.97 -9.84
N PHE A 118 -11.13 -16.83 -10.40
CA PHE A 118 -12.03 -15.85 -10.98
C PHE A 118 -12.15 -15.95 -12.51
N VAL A 119 -13.38 -16.18 -13.00
CA VAL A 119 -13.80 -15.85 -14.37
C VAL A 119 -15.25 -15.32 -14.31
N PRO A 120 -15.46 -13.99 -14.26
CA PRO A 120 -16.71 -13.39 -13.80
C PRO A 120 -17.93 -13.72 -14.66
N GLU A 121 -17.79 -13.74 -15.99
CA GLU A 121 -18.94 -13.90 -16.90
C GLU A 121 -19.35 -15.37 -17.10
N ARG A 122 -18.46 -16.32 -16.79
CA ARG A 122 -18.73 -17.77 -16.92
C ARG A 122 -19.21 -18.42 -15.64
N LEU A 123 -19.18 -17.68 -14.53
CA LEU A 123 -19.54 -18.17 -13.21
C LEU A 123 -20.93 -17.73 -12.77
N LEU A 124 -21.79 -17.15 -13.63
CA LEU A 124 -23.15 -16.81 -13.22
C LEU A 124 -23.91 -18.04 -12.68
N CYS A 125 -24.46 -17.92 -11.48
CA CYS A 125 -25.25 -18.98 -10.88
C CYS A 125 -26.49 -19.30 -11.74
N THR A 126 -26.65 -20.56 -12.10
CA THR A 126 -27.89 -21.12 -12.64
C THR A 126 -28.71 -21.76 -11.52
N HIS A 127 -29.98 -22.10 -11.77
CA HIS A 127 -30.85 -22.75 -10.78
C HIS A 127 -30.30 -24.07 -10.21
N THR A 128 -29.38 -24.72 -10.93
CA THR A 128 -28.72 -25.97 -10.52
C THR A 128 -27.29 -25.78 -10.02
N SER A 129 -26.77 -24.55 -10.03
CA SER A 129 -25.38 -24.27 -9.65
C SER A 129 -25.17 -24.33 -8.14
N ASN A 130 -24.03 -24.85 -7.71
CA ASN A 130 -23.56 -24.70 -6.34
C ASN A 130 -23.16 -23.24 -6.09
N LYS A 131 -23.82 -22.56 -5.16
CA LYS A 131 -23.60 -21.14 -4.83
C LYS A 131 -22.17 -20.82 -4.36
N GLY A 132 -21.41 -21.80 -3.87
CA GLY A 132 -19.99 -21.61 -3.53
C GLY A 132 -19.04 -21.73 -4.73
N ALA A 133 -19.55 -22.05 -5.92
CA ALA A 133 -18.77 -22.24 -7.15
C ALA A 133 -19.26 -21.33 -8.29
N CYS A 134 -20.09 -20.34 -7.98
CA CYS A 134 -20.69 -19.42 -8.94
C CYS A 134 -20.94 -18.04 -8.29
N LEU A 135 -21.02 -17.00 -9.11
CA LEU A 135 -21.33 -15.63 -8.75
C LEU A 135 -22.82 -15.35 -8.98
N THR A 136 -23.44 -14.71 -8.00
CA THR A 136 -24.79 -14.17 -8.13
C THR A 136 -24.75 -12.82 -8.87
N GLY A 137 -25.91 -12.39 -9.40
CA GLY A 137 -26.03 -11.05 -9.99
C GLY A 137 -25.52 -9.93 -9.08
N PRO A 138 -25.91 -9.88 -7.79
CA PRO A 138 -25.38 -8.90 -6.84
C PRO A 138 -23.87 -9.00 -6.60
N GLN A 139 -23.28 -10.21 -6.59
CA GLN A 139 -21.81 -10.35 -6.47
C GLN A 139 -21.07 -9.77 -7.69
N LEU A 140 -21.69 -9.74 -8.88
CA LEU A 140 -21.10 -9.05 -10.02
C LEU A 140 -20.96 -7.55 -9.78
N GLU A 141 -21.84 -6.92 -9.00
CA GLU A 141 -21.74 -5.49 -8.68
C GLU A 141 -20.46 -5.19 -7.91
N THR A 142 -20.14 -5.99 -6.90
CA THR A 142 -18.88 -5.89 -6.14
C THR A 142 -17.66 -6.08 -7.03
N LEU A 143 -17.71 -7.01 -7.99
CA LEU A 143 -16.64 -7.22 -8.96
C LEU A 143 -16.47 -6.04 -9.91
N TYR A 144 -17.57 -5.43 -10.34
CA TYR A 144 -17.49 -4.20 -11.14
C TYR A 144 -16.78 -3.10 -10.35
N TYR A 145 -16.98 -2.97 -9.04
CA TYR A 145 -16.21 -2.02 -8.23
C TYR A 145 -14.72 -2.38 -8.17
N ILE A 146 -14.35 -3.65 -7.99
CA ILE A 146 -12.94 -4.09 -7.92
C ILE A 146 -12.20 -3.86 -9.24
N TYR A 147 -12.88 -4.08 -10.37
CA TYR A 147 -12.28 -4.05 -11.71
C TYR A 147 -12.56 -2.76 -12.51
N ASN A 148 -13.09 -1.71 -11.89
CA ASN A 148 -13.22 -0.39 -12.52
C ASN A 148 -12.57 0.70 -11.67
N ASP A 149 -11.98 1.68 -12.34
CA ASP A 149 -11.28 2.78 -11.65
C ASP A 149 -12.19 3.42 -10.61
N TRP A 150 -11.66 3.69 -9.42
CA TRP A 150 -12.39 4.51 -8.47
C TRP A 150 -12.43 5.95 -8.98
N ARG A 151 -13.65 6.40 -9.30
CA ARG A 151 -13.96 7.77 -9.71
C ARG A 151 -15.02 8.37 -8.81
N GLU A 152 -14.79 9.61 -8.42
CA GLU A 152 -15.69 10.41 -7.61
C GLU A 152 -16.55 11.33 -8.47
N THR A 153 -17.36 12.16 -7.81
CA THR A 153 -18.24 13.15 -8.47
C THR A 153 -17.51 13.90 -9.59
N ASN A 154 -18.21 14.11 -10.72
CA ASN A 154 -17.67 14.71 -11.95
C ASN A 154 -16.53 13.91 -12.62
N GLN A 155 -16.51 12.57 -12.46
CA GLN A 155 -15.51 11.69 -13.08
C GLN A 155 -14.07 11.93 -12.58
N THR A 156 -13.93 12.47 -11.37
CA THR A 156 -12.63 12.75 -10.75
C THR A 156 -11.94 11.44 -10.41
N PHE A 157 -10.81 11.15 -11.06
CA PHE A 157 -10.05 9.93 -10.82
C PHE A 157 -9.42 9.92 -9.41
N VAL A 158 -9.62 8.82 -8.68
CA VAL A 158 -9.05 8.60 -7.34
C VAL A 158 -7.87 7.63 -7.40
N PHE A 159 -8.13 6.39 -7.79
CA PHE A 159 -7.16 5.29 -7.82
C PHE A 159 -7.51 4.29 -8.94
N PRO A 160 -6.50 3.66 -9.58
CA PRO A 160 -6.78 2.66 -10.61
C PRO A 160 -7.37 1.38 -10.00
N HIS A 161 -8.13 0.65 -10.79
CA HIS A 161 -8.67 -0.64 -10.43
C HIS A 161 -7.61 -1.73 -10.25
N PHE A 162 -8.03 -2.84 -9.63
CA PHE A 162 -7.24 -4.06 -9.61
C PHE A 162 -7.27 -4.74 -10.98
N GLU A 163 -6.14 -5.27 -11.44
CA GLU A 163 -6.08 -5.97 -12.73
C GLU A 163 -6.73 -7.36 -12.65
N MET A 164 -7.46 -7.75 -13.70
CA MET A 164 -7.98 -9.12 -13.80
C MET A 164 -6.84 -10.14 -13.70
N GLY A 165 -6.99 -11.15 -12.83
CA GLY A 165 -5.93 -12.10 -12.48
C GLY A 165 -5.21 -11.78 -11.17
N SER A 166 -5.53 -10.65 -10.50
CA SER A 166 -5.01 -10.33 -9.17
C SER A 166 -5.75 -11.04 -8.02
N ASP A 167 -6.52 -12.09 -8.31
CA ASP A 167 -7.46 -12.73 -7.39
C ASP A 167 -6.77 -13.36 -6.17
N ALA A 168 -5.49 -13.68 -6.30
CA ALA A 168 -4.64 -14.11 -5.19
C ALA A 168 -4.60 -13.08 -4.04
N GLN A 169 -4.91 -11.81 -4.32
CA GLN A 169 -4.95 -10.73 -3.33
C GLN A 169 -6.32 -10.60 -2.63
N TYR A 170 -7.35 -11.32 -3.05
CA TYR A 170 -8.69 -11.19 -2.45
C TYR A 170 -8.71 -11.50 -0.95
N GLY A 171 -7.89 -12.45 -0.49
CA GLY A 171 -7.73 -12.73 0.93
C GLY A 171 -7.14 -11.56 1.74
N PHE A 172 -6.53 -10.58 1.07
CA PHE A 172 -6.07 -9.34 1.67
C PHE A 172 -7.12 -8.22 1.48
N LEU A 173 -7.62 -8.03 0.25
CA LEU A 173 -8.51 -6.93 -0.13
C LEU A 173 -9.92 -7.05 0.43
N LEU A 174 -10.45 -8.28 0.49
CA LEU A 174 -11.83 -8.57 0.87
C LEU A 174 -11.94 -9.09 2.30
N ASN A 175 -10.82 -9.14 3.03
CA ASN A 175 -10.79 -9.58 4.43
C ASN A 175 -11.29 -8.46 5.34
N THR A 176 -12.61 -8.35 5.38
CA THR A 176 -13.34 -7.38 6.18
C THR A 176 -14.03 -8.12 7.31
N ASP A 177 -13.31 -8.41 8.39
CA ASP A 177 -13.97 -8.86 9.62
C ASP A 177 -14.72 -7.66 10.23
N PRO A 178 -16.06 -7.70 10.33
CA PRO A 178 -16.85 -6.59 10.87
C PRO A 178 -16.56 -6.27 12.35
N GLY A 179 -15.85 -7.15 13.07
CA GLY A 179 -15.47 -6.94 14.47
C GLY A 179 -13.98 -6.65 14.71
N ASN A 180 -13.10 -6.84 13.72
CA ASN A 180 -11.66 -6.81 13.95
C ASN A 180 -10.94 -5.90 12.96
N HIS A 181 -10.44 -4.77 13.47
CA HIS A 181 -9.81 -3.61 12.80
C HIS A 181 -8.48 -3.93 12.09
N THR A 182 -8.44 -5.00 11.31
CA THR A 182 -7.19 -5.57 10.76
C THR A 182 -7.01 -5.28 9.27
N GLU A 183 -7.99 -4.65 8.62
CA GLU A 183 -7.80 -4.11 7.27
C GLU A 183 -6.73 -2.99 7.34
N PRO A 184 -5.62 -3.11 6.59
CA PRO A 184 -4.48 -2.20 6.72
C PRO A 184 -4.78 -0.74 6.40
N GLY A 185 -5.71 -0.46 5.48
CA GLY A 185 -6.18 0.87 5.14
C GLY A 185 -6.85 1.57 6.32
N ILE A 186 -7.76 0.88 7.02
CA ILE A 186 -8.40 1.38 8.24
C ILE A 186 -7.35 1.68 9.31
N ALA A 187 -6.40 0.77 9.54
CA ALA A 187 -5.34 0.96 10.53
C ALA A 187 -4.47 2.19 10.21
N TRP A 188 -4.09 2.36 8.94
CA TRP A 188 -3.31 3.52 8.49
C TRP A 188 -4.10 4.83 8.60
N ILE A 189 -5.37 4.87 8.15
CA ILE A 189 -6.22 6.07 8.24
C ILE A 189 -6.42 6.45 9.71
N ARG A 190 -6.70 5.48 10.58
CA ARG A 190 -6.86 5.74 12.01
C ARG A 190 -5.56 6.24 12.62
N LYS A 191 -4.47 5.48 12.52
CA LYS A 191 -3.27 5.74 13.33
C LYS A 191 -2.31 6.75 12.71
N CYS A 192 -2.12 6.71 11.39
CA CYS A 192 -1.18 7.60 10.69
C CYS A 192 -1.84 8.94 10.31
N LEU A 193 -3.09 8.92 9.82
CA LEU A 193 -3.77 10.12 9.30
C LEU A 193 -4.53 10.90 10.38
N TYR A 194 -5.41 10.24 11.14
CA TYR A 194 -6.33 10.90 12.09
C TYR A 194 -6.01 10.68 13.56
N ASN A 195 -4.89 10.02 13.89
CA ASN A 195 -4.44 9.82 15.26
C ASN A 195 -5.53 9.22 16.19
N ASP A 196 -6.23 8.22 15.67
CA ASP A 196 -7.29 7.40 16.28
C ASP A 196 -8.62 8.09 16.56
N THR A 197 -8.84 9.29 15.99
CA THR A 197 -10.08 10.07 16.16
C THR A 197 -11.16 9.77 15.11
N TRP A 198 -10.84 8.99 14.09
CA TRP A 198 -11.72 8.70 12.96
C TRP A 198 -12.43 7.35 13.09
N ASP A 199 -13.73 7.32 12.74
CA ASP A 199 -14.54 6.11 12.62
C ASP A 199 -14.67 5.71 11.14
N TRP A 200 -14.52 4.43 10.84
CA TRP A 200 -14.56 3.93 9.47
C TRP A 200 -15.94 4.02 8.81
N HIS A 201 -17.01 4.11 9.60
CA HIS A 201 -18.35 4.39 9.10
C HIS A 201 -18.47 5.81 8.51
N GLU A 202 -17.50 6.68 8.79
CA GLU A 202 -17.41 8.05 8.27
C GLU A 202 -16.50 8.15 7.03
N PHE A 203 -16.20 7.01 6.37
CA PHE A 203 -15.41 7.01 5.15
C PHE A 203 -16.11 7.80 4.04
N THR A 204 -15.46 8.87 3.61
CA THR A 204 -15.94 9.77 2.55
C THR A 204 -14.76 10.29 1.73
N TYR A 205 -15.06 10.99 0.64
CA TYR A 205 -14.03 11.62 -0.19
C TYR A 205 -13.08 12.55 0.59
N GLN A 206 -13.53 13.09 1.73
CA GLN A 206 -12.73 13.95 2.60
C GLN A 206 -11.47 13.23 3.13
N VAL A 207 -11.53 11.91 3.35
CA VAL A 207 -10.38 11.12 3.81
C VAL A 207 -9.23 11.18 2.82
N ILE A 208 -9.52 11.14 1.51
CA ILE A 208 -8.51 11.21 0.46
C ILE A 208 -7.92 12.62 0.38
N LEU A 209 -8.77 13.64 0.51
CA LEU A 209 -8.32 15.05 0.54
C LEU A 209 -7.39 15.31 1.72
N ASP A 210 -7.73 14.78 2.90
CA ASP A 210 -6.87 14.88 4.08
C ASP A 210 -5.59 14.07 3.92
N ALA A 211 -5.67 12.85 3.39
CA ALA A 211 -4.51 12.01 3.12
C ALA A 211 -3.53 12.69 2.16
N ASP A 212 -4.00 13.26 1.04
CA ASP A 212 -3.16 13.97 0.07
C ASP A 212 -2.58 15.27 0.66
N ARG A 213 -3.35 15.98 1.49
CA ARG A 213 -2.92 17.24 2.12
C ARG A 213 -1.89 17.00 3.23
N ILE A 214 -2.11 16.01 4.07
CA ILE A 214 -1.24 15.68 5.22
C ILE A 214 -0.01 14.89 4.76
N ASN A 215 -0.21 13.95 3.83
CA ASN A 215 0.81 13.01 3.33
C ASN A 215 1.64 12.42 4.48
N PRO A 216 0.99 11.67 5.41
CA PRO A 216 1.69 11.11 6.55
C PRO A 216 2.85 10.22 6.07
N GLU A 217 3.90 10.13 6.89
CA GLU A 217 5.16 9.44 6.56
C GLU A 217 5.92 10.04 5.35
N GLN A 218 5.40 11.08 4.69
CA GLN A 218 5.78 11.48 3.34
C GLN A 218 5.71 10.32 2.34
N ALA A 219 4.64 9.54 2.43
CA ALA A 219 4.48 8.28 1.72
C ALA A 219 4.28 8.42 0.19
N ASN A 220 3.98 9.61 -0.33
CA ASN A 220 3.88 9.81 -1.78
C ASN A 220 5.23 10.10 -2.44
N VAL A 221 5.52 9.38 -3.53
CA VAL A 221 6.67 9.60 -4.40
C VAL A 221 6.37 10.75 -5.37
N GLY A 222 7.30 11.70 -5.50
CA GLY A 222 7.17 12.86 -6.39
C GLY A 222 7.62 12.63 -7.85
N PHE A 223 8.29 11.51 -8.11
CA PHE A 223 8.89 11.09 -9.37
C PHE A 223 9.93 12.05 -9.97
N ASN A 224 10.51 12.94 -9.15
CA ASN A 224 11.63 13.78 -9.60
C ASN A 224 12.97 13.07 -9.35
N PHE A 225 13.30 12.12 -10.22
CA PHE A 225 14.56 11.36 -10.15
C PHE A 225 15.70 11.98 -10.97
N THR A 226 15.58 13.26 -11.38
CA THR A 226 16.56 13.92 -12.25
C THR A 226 17.97 13.87 -11.65
N GLY A 227 18.09 14.07 -10.34
CA GLY A 227 19.37 13.99 -9.63
C GLY A 227 19.98 12.59 -9.66
N PHE A 228 19.15 11.56 -9.46
CA PHE A 228 19.55 10.15 -9.49
C PHE A 228 20.04 9.74 -10.89
N TYR A 229 19.33 10.15 -11.94
CA TYR A 229 19.76 9.89 -13.32
C TYR A 229 21.04 10.63 -13.69
N LYS A 230 21.18 11.91 -13.30
CA LYS A 230 22.37 12.73 -13.61
C LYS A 230 23.67 12.15 -13.06
N ARG A 231 23.61 11.45 -11.91
CA ARG A 231 24.78 10.75 -11.33
C ARG A 231 24.99 9.32 -11.86
N GLY A 232 24.19 8.88 -12.82
CA GLY A 232 24.32 7.55 -13.44
C GLY A 232 23.45 6.46 -12.83
N GLY A 233 22.54 6.78 -11.90
CA GLY A 233 21.65 5.82 -11.25
C GLY A 233 20.79 5.01 -12.23
N LYS A 234 20.38 3.81 -11.82
CA LYS A 234 19.54 2.88 -12.59
C LYS A 234 18.37 2.36 -11.74
N ILE A 235 17.20 2.22 -12.35
CA ILE A 235 15.97 1.75 -11.70
C ILE A 235 15.47 0.53 -12.50
N ILE A 236 15.09 -0.53 -11.80
CA ILE A 236 14.34 -1.68 -12.32
C ILE A 236 13.01 -1.75 -11.57
#